data_AF-A0A2D1APM7-F1
#
_entry.id   AF-A0A2D1APM7-F1
#
_cell.length_a   1.000
_cell.length_b   1.000
_cell.length_c   1.000
_cell.angle_alpha   90.00
_cell.angle_beta   90.00
_cell.angle_gamma   90.00
#
_symmetry.space_group_name_H-M   'P 1'
#
loop_
_entity.id
_entity.type
_entity.pdbx_description
1 polymer ?
#
loop_
_entity_poly.entity_id
_entity_poly.type
_entity_poly.pdbx_seq_one_letter_code
_entity_poly.pdbx_strand_id
1 'polypeptide(L)' 'THGVNCTGSCSWKIYVKSGIVTWETQQTDYPRTRPDLPNHEPRGCARGASYSWYLYS' A
#
# COMPACT_ATOMS: atom_id res chain seq x y z
N THR A 1 0.30 5.76 -0.42
CA THR A 1 -0.75 5.58 0.62
C THR A 1 -2.09 5.98 0.03
N HIS A 2 -3.21 5.69 0.71
CA HIS A 2 -4.55 6.06 0.27
C HIS A 2 -5.21 7.02 1.26
N GLY A 3 -5.62 8.20 0.78
CA GLY A 3 -6.32 9.23 1.56
C GLY A 3 -7.81 8.95 1.74
N VAL A 4 -8.17 7.74 2.18
CA VAL A 4 -9.55 7.30 2.38
C VAL A 4 -9.80 6.96 3.85
N ASN A 5 -10.99 7.24 4.36
CA ASN A 5 -11.35 7.05 5.78
C ASN A 5 -11.54 5.55 6.12
N CYS A 6 -10.44 4.81 6.19
CA CYS A 6 -10.42 3.36 6.43
C CYS A 6 -9.55 2.93 7.62
N THR A 7 -8.98 3.89 8.36
CA THR A 7 -8.01 3.71 9.47
C THR A 7 -6.71 2.96 9.11
N GLY A 8 -6.58 2.50 7.86
CA GLY A 8 -5.48 1.63 7.45
C GLY A 8 -4.12 2.31 7.44
N SER A 9 -4.01 3.53 6.90
CA SER A 9 -2.74 4.25 6.70
C SER A 9 -1.63 3.37 6.09
N CYS A 10 -2.04 2.48 5.17
CA CYS A 10 -1.14 1.49 4.58
C CYS A 10 -0.23 2.18 3.55
N SER A 11 1.08 1.94 3.63
CA SER A 11 2.08 2.40 2.70
C SER A 11 2.17 1.41 1.54
N TRP A 12 2.35 1.93 0.32
CA TRP A 12 2.31 1.16 -0.92
C TRP A 12 3.47 1.56 -1.82
N LYS A 13 4.06 0.59 -2.50
CA LYS A 13 4.93 0.76 -3.65
C LYS A 13 4.04 0.98 -4.87
N ILE A 14 4.20 2.11 -5.55
CA ILE A 14 3.49 2.42 -6.78
C ILE A 14 4.39 2.05 -7.95
N TYR A 15 3.91 1.20 -8.85
CA TYR A 15 4.67 0.74 -10.01
C TYR A 15 4.29 1.59 -11.24
N VAL A 16 5.26 2.37 -11.70
CA VAL A 16 5.17 3.13 -12.95
C VAL A 16 5.85 2.32 -14.05
N LYS A 17 5.12 2.05 -15.14
CA LYS A 17 5.65 1.36 -16.32
C LYS A 17 5.22 2.12 -17.56
N SER A 18 6.16 2.40 -18.46
CA SER A 18 5.92 3.22 -19.65
C SER A 18 5.35 4.61 -19.34
N GLY A 19 5.79 5.22 -18.23
CA GLY A 19 5.35 6.57 -17.83
C GLY A 19 3.95 6.64 -17.20
N ILE A 20 3.23 5.53 -17.07
CA ILE A 20 1.91 5.46 -16.43
C ILE A 20 1.95 4.60 -15.17
N VAL A 21 1.08 4.90 -14.20
CA VAL A 21 0.88 4.04 -13.04
C VAL A 21 0.13 2.79 -13.47
N THR A 22 0.61 1.62 -13.07
CA THR A 22 0.08 0.34 -13.56
C THR A 22 -0.54 -0.52 -12.46
N TRP A 23 0.14 -0.65 -11.32
CA TRP A 23 -0.39 -1.33 -10.13
C TRP A 23 0.34 -0.88 -8.87
N GLU A 24 -0.12 -1.37 -7.72
CA GLU A 24 0.53 -1.19 -6.44
C GLU A 24 0.75 -2.51 -5.69
N THR A 25 1.79 -2.58 -4.86
CA THR A 25 1.95 -3.62 -3.84
C THR A 25 2.25 -2.97 -2.50
N GLN A 26 1.94 -3.63 -1.40
CA GLN A 26 2.25 -3.09 -0.08
C GLN A 26 3.76 -2.85 0.12
N GLN A 27 4.08 -1.81 0.89
CA GLN A 27 5.42 -1.64 1.47
C GLN A 27 5.60 -2.56 2.68
N THR A 28 6.84 -2.96 2.95
CA THR A 28 7.20 -3.86 4.07
C THR A 28 8.39 -3.32 4.87
N ASP A 29 8.56 -2.01 4.87
CA ASP A 29 9.69 -1.30 5.48
C ASP A 29 9.24 -0.39 6.63
N TYR A 30 8.10 -0.69 7.25
CA TYR A 30 7.73 -0.02 8.50
C TYR A 30 8.84 -0.22 9.55
N PRO A 31 9.11 0.77 10.42
CA PRO A 31 9.97 0.57 11.57
C PRO A 31 9.50 -0.65 12.35
N ARG A 32 10.42 -1.60 12.59
CA ARG A 32 10.11 -2.85 13.29
C ARG A 32 9.56 -2.58 14.67
N THR A 33 8.65 -3.44 15.12
CA THR A 33 8.20 -3.44 16.51
C THR A 33 9.29 -4.05 17.40
N ARG A 34 9.02 -4.14 18.71
CA ARG A 34 9.93 -4.80 19.66
C ARG A 34 10.09 -6.28 19.29
N PRO A 35 11.22 -6.93 19.66
CA PRO A 35 11.49 -8.32 19.26
C PRO A 35 10.42 -9.36 19.67
N ASP A 36 9.63 -9.07 20.70
CA ASP A 36 8.56 -9.90 21.25
C ASP A 36 7.18 -9.64 20.61
N LEU A 37 7.08 -8.67 19.69
CA LEU A 37 5.85 -8.31 19.00
C LEU A 37 5.96 -8.62 17.50
N PRO A 38 4.84 -8.98 16.84
CA PRO A 38 4.82 -9.05 15.38
C PRO A 38 5.01 -7.64 14.80
N ASN A 39 5.64 -7.56 13.63
CA ASN A 39 5.70 -6.31 12.90
C ASN A 39 4.37 -6.01 12.19
N HIS A 40 4.26 -4.81 11.61
CA HIS A 40 3.03 -4.35 10.96
C HIS A 40 2.90 -4.80 9.50
N GLU A 41 4.02 -5.08 8.85
CA GLU A 41 4.07 -5.50 7.45
C GLU A 41 3.18 -6.73 7.18
N PRO A 42 2.52 -6.81 6.02
CA PRO A 42 2.50 -5.83 4.92
C PRO A 42 1.38 -4.78 5.03
N ARG A 43 0.46 -4.91 6.01
CA ARG A 43 -0.84 -4.22 6.00
C ARG A 43 -1.55 -4.37 4.63
N GLY A 44 -2.26 -3.33 4.19
CA GLY A 44 -3.01 -3.30 2.93
C GLY A 44 -4.39 -3.95 3.02
N CYS A 45 -5.19 -3.80 1.97
CA CYS A 45 -6.50 -4.42 1.84
C CYS A 45 -6.90 -4.50 0.36
N ALA A 46 -7.90 -5.30 0.02
CA ALA A 46 -8.35 -5.49 -1.37
C ALA A 46 -8.75 -4.18 -2.06
N ARG A 47 -9.35 -3.22 -1.33
CA ARG A 47 -9.71 -1.89 -1.89
C ARG A 47 -8.48 -1.05 -2.19
N GLY A 48 -7.42 -1.19 -1.39
CA GLY A 48 -6.16 -0.51 -1.63
C GLY A 48 -5.39 -1.11 -2.81
N ALA A 49 -5.50 -2.41 -3.04
CA ALA A 49 -4.84 -3.09 -4.16
C ALA A 49 -5.53 -2.87 -5.52
N SER A 50 -6.70 -2.20 -5.52
CA SER A 50 -7.46 -1.88 -6.72
C SER A 50 -7.49 -0.38 -7.00
N TYR A 51 -6.65 0.42 -6.34
CA TYR A 51 -6.75 1.88 -6.41
C TYR A 51 -6.18 2.42 -7.73
N SER A 52 -5.16 1.77 -8.31
CA SER A 52 -4.61 2.14 -9.62
C SER A 52 -5.66 2.17 -10.74
N TRP A 53 -6.75 1.40 -10.61
CA TRP A 53 -7.84 1.36 -11.59
C TRP A 53 -8.47 2.73 -11.83
N TYR A 54 -8.59 3.56 -10.79
CA TYR A 54 -9.25 4.87 -10.87
C TYR A 54 -8.48 5.93 -11.68
N LEU A 55 -7.20 5.71 -11.98
CA LEU A 55 -6.39 6.75 -12.63
C LEU A 55 -6.78 7.00 -14.09
N TYR A 56 -7.38 6.01 -14.75
CA TYR A 56 -7.73 6.06 -16.18
C TYR A 56 -9.06 5.37 -16.51
N SER A 57 -9.93 5.18 -15.50
CA SER A 57 -11.28 4.60 -15.67
C SER A 57 -12.21 5.49 -16.48
#